data_AF-A0A1E4IAW4-F1
#
_entry.id   AF-A0A1E4IAW4-F1
#
_cell.length_a   1.000
_cell.length_b   1.000
_cell.length_c   1.000
_cell.angle_alpha   90.00
_cell.angle_beta   90.00
_cell.angle_gamma   90.00
#
_symmetry.space_group_name_H-M   'P 1'
#
loop_
_entity.id
_entity.type
_entity.pdbx_description
1 polymer ?
#
loop_
_entity_poly.entity_id
_entity_poly.type
_entity_poly.pdbx_seq_one_letter_code
_entity_poly.pdbx_strand_id
1 'polypeptide(L)'
;MNLVDIVAMLAVLQYVFFAVLVGRARERYGIRAPAVSGSEHFERAYRVQMNTLELLIALLPALYAAARYWPAVYVAAAGLVYLVGRLVYWRAYVRAPQSRSLGFALSIVPVLVLVVGALASAFAGLRQP
;
A
#
# COMPACT_ATOMS: atom_id res chain seq x y z
N MET A 1 16.22 12.72 0.11
CA MET A 1 14.80 12.88 0.48
C MET A 1 13.88 12.81 -0.73
N ASN A 2 14.19 13.50 -1.84
CA ASN A 2 13.38 13.47 -3.08
C ASN A 2 12.83 12.09 -3.51
N LEU A 3 13.63 11.02 -3.48
CA LEU A 3 13.17 9.68 -3.87
C LEU A 3 12.09 9.11 -2.93
N VAL A 4 12.23 9.34 -1.62
CA VAL A 4 11.29 8.88 -0.60
C VAL A 4 9.96 9.61 -0.75
N ASP A 5 10.00 10.93 -0.96
CA ASP A 5 8.81 11.75 -1.17
C ASP A 5 8.08 11.37 -2.46
N ILE A 6 8.81 11.13 -3.56
CA ILE A 6 8.23 10.66 -4.82
C ILE A 6 7.49 9.34 -4.58
N VAL A 7 8.13 8.36 -3.93
CA VAL A 7 7.51 7.06 -3.67
C VAL A 7 6.30 7.17 -2.73
N ALA A 8 6.38 8.01 -1.70
CA ALA A 8 5.26 8.29 -0.80
C ALA A 8 4.06 8.87 -1.57
N MET A 9 4.29 9.88 -2.42
CA MET A 9 3.22 10.50 -3.21
C MET A 9 2.66 9.55 -4.27
N LEU A 10 3.49 8.70 -4.89
CA LEU A 10 3.01 7.64 -5.78
C LEU A 10 2.12 6.63 -5.04
N ALA A 11 2.41 6.30 -3.78
CA ALA A 11 1.56 5.42 -2.98
C ALA A 11 0.20 6.06 -2.66
N VAL A 12 0.18 7.37 -2.38
CA VAL A 12 -1.06 8.13 -2.21
C VAL A 12 -1.86 8.16 -3.52
N LEU A 13 -1.23 8.45 -4.65
CA LEU A 13 -1.88 8.43 -5.97
C LEU A 13 -2.44 7.04 -6.31
N GLN A 14 -1.71 5.99 -5.99
CA GLN A 14 -2.18 4.61 -6.17
C GLN A 14 -3.42 4.32 -5.32
N TYR A 15 -3.46 4.79 -4.07
CA TYR A 15 -4.65 4.67 -3.23
C TYR A 15 -5.85 5.44 -3.80
N VAL A 16 -5.64 6.69 -4.25
CA VAL A 16 -6.68 7.49 -4.91
C VAL A 16 -7.19 6.79 -6.16
N PHE A 17 -6.31 6.19 -6.97
CA PHE A 17 -6.68 5.39 -8.13
C PHE A 17 -7.62 4.23 -7.74
N PHE A 18 -7.32 3.48 -6.68
CA PHE A 18 -8.21 2.41 -6.21
C PHE A 18 -9.55 2.94 -5.68
N ALA A 19 -9.55 4.09 -5.00
CA ALA A 19 -10.80 4.74 -4.57
C ALA A 19 -11.70 5.11 -5.76
N VAL A 20 -11.12 5.63 -6.85
CA VAL A 20 -11.85 5.91 -8.10
C VAL A 20 -12.42 4.62 -8.71
N LEU A 21 -11.67 3.51 -8.69
CA LEU A 21 -12.19 2.22 -9.18
C LEU A 21 -13.38 1.72 -8.35
N VAL A 22 -13.36 1.92 -7.03
CA VAL A 22 -14.50 1.61 -6.16
C VAL A 22 -15.70 2.49 -6.50
N GLY A 23 -15.50 3.80 -6.69
CA GLY A 23 -16.56 4.71 -7.15
C GLY A 23 -17.21 4.25 -8.45
N ARG A 24 -16.40 3.92 -9.47
CA ARG A 24 -16.90 3.36 -10.73
C ARG A 24 -17.63 2.03 -10.56
N ALA A 25 -17.16 1.18 -9.65
CA ALA A 25 -17.84 -0.09 -9.35
C ALA A 25 -19.20 0.14 -8.68
N ARG A 26 -19.34 1.16 -7.80
CA ARG A 26 -20.64 1.52 -7.20
C ARG A 26 -21.67 1.86 -8.27
N GLU A 27 -21.29 2.72 -9.20
CA GLU A 27 -22.17 3.11 -10.32
C GLU A 27 -22.51 1.91 -11.19
N ARG A 28 -21.49 1.15 -11.61
CA ARG A 28 -21.66 0.00 -12.52
C ARG A 28 -22.55 -1.10 -11.95
N TYR A 29 -22.49 -1.34 -10.64
CA TYR A 29 -23.25 -2.41 -9.99
C TYR A 29 -24.43 -1.90 -9.15
N GLY A 30 -24.79 -0.62 -9.25
CA GLY A 30 -25.97 -0.05 -8.59
C GLY A 30 -25.90 0.00 -7.06
N ILE A 31 -24.69 0.07 -6.47
CA ILE A 31 -24.51 0.06 -5.01
C ILE A 31 -24.71 1.47 -4.45
N ARG A 32 -25.91 1.74 -3.93
CA ARG A 32 -26.26 3.02 -3.30
C ARG A 32 -25.56 3.17 -1.95
N ALA A 33 -24.97 4.33 -1.69
CA ALA A 33 -24.46 4.67 -0.36
C ALA A 33 -25.61 4.61 0.68
N PRO A 34 -25.35 4.18 1.93
CA PRO A 34 -24.07 3.81 2.53
C PRO A 34 -23.66 2.34 2.34
N ALA A 35 -24.34 1.56 1.50
CA ALA A 35 -24.08 0.13 1.36
C ALA A 35 -22.63 -0.16 0.90
N VAL A 36 -22.02 -1.19 1.48
CA VAL A 36 -20.67 -1.69 1.16
C VAL A 36 -20.68 -3.17 0.77
N SER A 37 -21.85 -3.71 0.50
CA SER A 37 -22.08 -5.09 0.03
C SER A 37 -23.13 -5.12 -1.08
N GLY A 38 -23.16 -6.20 -1.86
CA GLY A 38 -24.23 -6.47 -2.84
C GLY A 38 -23.75 -7.15 -4.11
N SER A 39 -22.74 -6.59 -4.77
CA SER A 39 -22.09 -7.21 -5.94
C SER A 39 -20.72 -7.72 -5.54
N GLU A 40 -20.43 -8.99 -5.84
CA GLU A 40 -19.13 -9.59 -5.55
C GLU A 40 -17.99 -8.80 -6.20
N HIS A 41 -18.18 -8.32 -7.43
CA HIS A 41 -17.18 -7.52 -8.13
C HIS A 41 -16.95 -6.15 -7.46
N PHE A 42 -18.01 -5.53 -6.94
CA PHE A 42 -17.88 -4.32 -6.15
C PHE A 42 -17.13 -4.60 -4.84
N GLU A 43 -17.51 -5.66 -4.12
CA GLU A 43 -16.87 -6.03 -2.85
C GLU A 43 -15.39 -6.35 -3.02
N ARG A 44 -15.00 -7.01 -4.11
CA ARG A 44 -13.59 -7.22 -4.47
C ARG A 44 -12.84 -5.90 -4.64
N ALA A 45 -13.39 -4.95 -5.38
CA ALA A 45 -12.78 -3.62 -5.56
C ALA A 45 -12.67 -2.87 -4.23
N TYR A 46 -13.75 -2.88 -3.43
CA TYR A 46 -13.81 -2.27 -2.11
C TYR A 46 -12.76 -2.84 -1.16
N ARG A 47 -12.60 -4.17 -1.12
CA ARG A 47 -11.57 -4.84 -0.31
C ARG A 47 -10.16 -4.51 -0.76
N VAL A 48 -9.92 -4.32 -2.06
CA VAL A 48 -8.62 -3.86 -2.57
C VAL A 48 -8.30 -2.45 -2.06
N GLN A 49 -9.25 -1.53 -2.16
CA GLN A 49 -9.09 -0.17 -1.65
C GLN A 49 -8.85 -0.16 -0.13
N MET A 50 -9.69 -0.83 0.65
CA MET A 50 -9.59 -0.84 2.11
C MET A 50 -8.30 -1.46 2.61
N ASN A 51 -7.89 -2.60 2.06
CA ASN A 51 -6.61 -3.20 2.43
C ASN A 51 -5.41 -2.32 2.04
N THR A 52 -5.52 -1.58 0.94
CA THR A 52 -4.48 -0.60 0.57
C THR A 52 -4.46 0.57 1.54
N LEU A 53 -5.61 1.06 2.02
CA LEU A 53 -5.67 2.11 3.05
C LEU A 53 -4.99 1.67 4.35
N GLU A 54 -5.35 0.49 4.86
CA GLU A 54 -4.78 -0.10 6.08
C GLU A 54 -3.24 -0.14 6.00
N LEU A 55 -2.73 -0.57 4.85
CA LEU A 55 -1.29 -0.72 4.65
C LEU A 55 -0.58 0.59 4.31
N LEU A 56 -1.26 1.56 3.68
CA LEU A 56 -0.74 2.90 3.46
C LEU A 56 -0.50 3.64 4.77
N ILE A 57 -1.41 3.49 5.74
CA ILE A 57 -1.28 4.07 7.09
C ILE A 57 -0.03 3.53 7.80
N ALA A 58 0.33 2.27 7.58
CA ALA A 58 1.57 1.70 8.13
C ALA A 58 2.81 2.10 7.30
N LEU A 59 2.70 2.12 5.97
CA LEU A 59 3.80 2.41 5.07
C LEU A 59 4.34 3.83 5.25
N LEU A 60 3.50 4.87 5.19
CA LEU A 60 3.99 6.25 5.15
C LEU A 60 4.82 6.62 6.39
N PRO A 61 4.37 6.37 7.64
CA PRO A 61 5.18 6.62 8.82
C PRO A 61 6.47 5.79 8.84
N ALA A 62 6.40 4.50 8.46
CA ALA A 62 7.57 3.62 8.43
C ALA A 62 8.62 4.09 7.42
N LEU A 63 8.17 4.51 6.23
CA LEU A 63 9.00 5.02 5.15
C LEU A 63 9.75 6.29 5.59
N TYR A 64 9.03 7.25 6.18
CA TYR A 64 9.63 8.49 6.68
C TYR A 64 10.52 8.27 7.91
N ALA A 65 10.16 7.36 8.81
CA ALA A 65 11.00 7.00 9.95
C ALA A 65 12.30 6.35 9.48
N ALA A 66 12.22 5.34 8.60
CA ALA A 66 13.38 4.65 8.05
C ALA A 66 14.31 5.60 7.28
N ALA A 67 13.77 6.59 6.57
CA ALA A 67 14.57 7.59 5.85
C ALA A 67 15.45 8.47 6.76
N ARG A 68 15.20 8.52 8.07
CA ARG A 68 16.08 9.19 9.05
C ARG A 68 17.31 8.37 9.41
N TYR A 69 17.24 7.06 9.18
CA TYR A 69 18.23 6.09 9.64
C TYR A 69 18.98 5.41 8.50
N TRP A 70 18.33 5.22 7.36
CA TRP A 70 18.83 4.46 6.21
C TRP A 70 18.96 5.33 4.96
N PRO A 71 19.89 4.98 4.03
CA PRO A 71 20.05 5.74 2.80
C PRO A 71 18.75 5.75 1.99
N ALA A 72 18.39 6.93 1.48
CA ALA A 72 17.12 7.18 0.80
C ALA A 72 16.83 6.20 -0.36
N VAL A 73 17.86 5.71 -1.04
CA VAL A 73 17.73 4.74 -2.15
C VAL A 73 17.11 3.41 -1.68
N TYR A 74 17.53 2.88 -0.52
CA TYR A 74 17.02 1.60 -0.02
C TYR A 74 15.59 1.74 0.50
N VAL A 75 15.29 2.85 1.17
CA VAL A 75 13.94 3.16 1.65
C VAL A 75 12.98 3.33 0.46
N ALA A 76 13.39 4.07 -0.56
CA ALA A 76 12.61 4.25 -1.78
C ALA A 76 12.41 2.93 -2.53
N ALA A 77 13.42 2.07 -2.61
CA ALA A 77 13.31 0.75 -3.22
C ALA A 77 12.27 -0.13 -2.51
N ALA A 78 12.26 -0.16 -1.18
CA ALA A 78 11.25 -0.89 -0.40
C ALA A 78 9.83 -0.37 -0.69
N GLY A 79 9.63 0.95 -0.74
CA GLY A 79 8.34 1.53 -1.12
C GLY A 79 7.95 1.26 -2.58
N LEU A 80 8.90 1.16 -3.51
CA LEU A 80 8.63 0.75 -4.89
C LEU A 80 8.16 -0.71 -4.97
N VAL A 81 8.76 -1.62 -4.20
CA VAL A 81 8.29 -3.01 -4.10
C VAL A 81 6.85 -3.05 -3.60
N TYR A 82 6.50 -2.24 -2.60
CA TYR A 82 5.11 -2.07 -2.17
C TYR A 82 4.18 -1.64 -3.32
N LEU A 83 4.56 -0.62 -4.09
CA LEU A 83 3.75 -0.11 -5.21
C LEU A 83 3.47 -1.21 -6.26
N VAL A 84 4.50 -1.98 -6.62
CA VAL A 84 4.37 -3.11 -7.54
C VAL A 84 3.47 -4.20 -6.92
N GLY A 85 3.71 -4.54 -5.66
CA GLY A 85 2.92 -5.50 -4.90
C GLY A 85 1.42 -5.16 -4.92
N ARG A 86 1.07 -3.88 -4.80
CA ARG A 86 -0.32 -3.41 -4.86
C ARG A 86 -0.96 -3.55 -6.23
N LEU A 87 -0.22 -3.30 -7.30
CA LEU A 87 -0.74 -3.53 -8.66
C LEU A 87 -0.98 -5.03 -8.91
N VAL A 88 -0.08 -5.89 -8.43
CA VAL A 88 -0.24 -7.35 -8.50
C VAL A 88 -1.43 -7.79 -7.65
N TYR A 89 -1.55 -7.30 -6.42
CA TYR A 89 -2.64 -7.59 -5.50
C TYR A 89 -4.00 -7.24 -6.11
N TRP A 90 -4.14 -6.02 -6.64
CA TRP A 90 -5.37 -5.58 -7.30
C TRP A 90 -5.76 -6.51 -8.46
N ARG A 91 -4.84 -6.78 -9.38
CA ARG A 91 -5.12 -7.64 -10.55
C ARG A 91 -5.47 -9.06 -10.15
N ALA A 92 -4.75 -9.64 -9.19
CA ALA A 92 -5.01 -10.97 -8.67
C ALA A 92 -6.38 -11.04 -7.97
N TYR A 93 -6.69 -10.07 -7.10
CA TYR A 93 -7.94 -10.05 -6.34
C TYR A 93 -9.17 -9.93 -7.24
N VAL A 94 -9.11 -9.09 -8.28
CA VAL A 94 -10.23 -8.90 -9.21
C VAL A 94 -10.45 -10.14 -10.08
N ARG A 95 -9.37 -10.79 -10.55
CA ARG A 95 -9.45 -12.00 -11.38
C ARG A 95 -9.86 -13.24 -10.57
N ALA A 96 -9.11 -13.57 -9.53
CA ALA A 96 -9.30 -14.76 -8.71
C ALA A 96 -8.88 -14.46 -7.25
N PRO A 97 -9.83 -14.18 -6.34
CA PRO A 97 -9.53 -13.72 -4.97
C PRO A 97 -8.56 -14.62 -4.18
N GLN A 98 -8.54 -15.93 -4.47
CA GLN A 98 -7.65 -16.90 -3.83
C GLN A 98 -6.17 -16.70 -4.21
N SER A 99 -5.87 -16.06 -5.34
CA SER A 99 -4.51 -15.84 -5.86
C SER A 99 -3.82 -14.58 -5.32
N ARG A 100 -4.44 -13.88 -4.35
CA ARG A 100 -3.98 -12.57 -3.86
C ARG A 100 -2.74 -12.60 -2.96
N SER A 101 -2.32 -13.78 -2.50
CA SER A 101 -1.29 -13.94 -1.47
C SER A 101 0.05 -13.34 -1.86
N LEU A 102 0.50 -13.56 -3.11
CA LEU A 102 1.77 -13.02 -3.60
C LEU A 102 1.77 -11.48 -3.61
N GLY A 103 0.74 -10.86 -4.18
CA GLY A 103 0.61 -9.40 -4.19
C GLY A 103 0.54 -8.82 -2.78
N PHE A 104 -0.14 -9.51 -1.86
CA PHE A 104 -0.18 -9.12 -0.46
C PHE A 104 1.20 -9.20 0.20
N ALA A 105 1.93 -10.31 0.02
CA ALA A 105 3.27 -10.51 0.55
C ALA A 105 4.25 -9.44 0.06
N LEU A 106 4.25 -9.15 -1.24
CA LEU A 106 5.05 -8.08 -1.86
C LEU A 106 4.70 -6.68 -1.32
N SER A 107 3.55 -6.54 -0.66
CA SER A 107 3.14 -5.27 -0.07
C SER A 107 3.40 -5.19 1.44
N ILE A 108 3.10 -6.24 2.22
CA ILE A 108 3.28 -6.22 3.68
C ILE A 108 4.75 -6.38 4.08
N VAL A 109 5.52 -7.22 3.37
CA VAL A 109 6.91 -7.51 3.75
C VAL A 109 7.79 -6.26 3.73
N PRO A 110 7.79 -5.40 2.68
CA PRO A 110 8.56 -4.18 2.70
C PRO A 110 8.16 -3.22 3.83
N VAL A 111 6.86 -3.15 4.15
CA VAL A 111 6.36 -2.32 5.27
C VAL A 111 6.93 -2.83 6.59
N LEU A 112 6.89 -4.14 6.85
CA LEU A 112 7.44 -4.73 8.07
C LEU A 112 8.95 -4.52 8.17
N VAL A 113 9.69 -4.65 7.07
CA VAL A 113 11.13 -4.38 7.02
C VAL A 113 11.42 -2.92 7.41
N LEU A 114 10.66 -1.97 6.86
CA LEU A 114 10.82 -0.55 7.20
C LEU A 114 10.47 -0.27 8.67
N VAL A 115 9.38 -0.85 9.19
CA VAL A 115 8.96 -0.68 10.59
C VAL A 115 10.00 -1.23 11.56
N VAL A 116 10.36 -2.51 11.41
CA VAL A 116 11.32 -3.18 12.30
C VAL A 116 12.70 -2.54 12.18
N GLY A 117 13.12 -2.22 10.96
CA GLY A 117 14.39 -1.58 10.67
C GLY A 117 14.52 -0.19 11.27
N ALA A 118 13.50 0.66 11.12
CA ALA A 118 13.47 1.97 11.74
C ALA A 118 13.45 1.87 13.27
N LEU A 119 12.66 0.94 13.84
CA LEU A 119 12.59 0.73 15.28
C LEU A 119 13.95 0.28 15.86
N ALA A 120 14.59 -0.70 15.23
CA ALA A 120 15.92 -1.18 15.65
C ALA A 120 16.97 -0.08 15.56
N SER A 121 16.96 0.72 14.48
CA SER A 121 17.89 1.85 14.31
C SER A 121 17.68 2.94 15.36
N ALA A 122 16.42 3.20 15.72
CA ALA A 122 16.06 4.15 16.77
C ALA A 122 16.57 3.69 18.16
N PHE A 123 16.40 2.41 18.50
CA PHE A 123 16.93 1.85 19.76
C PHE A 123 18.45 1.86 19.81
N ALA A 124 19.12 1.59 18.68
CA ALA A 124 20.57 1.59 18.60
C ALA A 124 21.19 3.00 18.59
N GLY A 125 20.37 4.06 18.55
CA GLY A 125 20.85 5.45 18.47
C GLY A 125 21.57 5.78 17.17
N LEU A 126 21.42 4.93 16.14
CA LEU A 126 22.02 5.16 14.83
C LEU A 126 21.37 6.40 14.24
N ARG A 127 22.14 7.29 13.63
CA ARG A 127 21.62 8.35 12.76
C ARG A 127 22.43 8.30 11.48
N GLN A 128 21.75 8.57 10.35
CA GLN A 128 22.49 8.91 9.13
C GLN A 128 23.43 10.08 9.48
N PRO A 129 24.73 10.02 9.13
CA PRO A 129 25.61 11.18 9.23
C PRO A 129 25.13 12.33 8.34
#